data_AF-A0A9R0SED3-F1
#
_entry.id   AF-A0A9R0SED3-F1
#
_cell.length_a   1.000
_cell.length_b   1.000
_cell.length_c   1.000
_cell.angle_alpha   90.00
_cell.angle_beta   90.00
_cell.angle_gamma   90.00
#
_symmetry.space_group_name_H-M   'P 1'
#
loop_
_entity.id
_entity.type
_entity.pdbx_description
1 polymer ?
#
loop_
_entity_poly.entity_id
_entity_poly.type
_entity_poly.pdbx_seq_one_letter_code
_entity_poly.pdbx_strand_id
1 'polypeptide(L)'
;MEMKLTIKRVPTVLSNYQEEGGGGCGRNCLGDCCLPASKLPLYAFKADPKKPAQDDELPTEFFLNSLLLAQISELYQMFPLRNKNETSSLVTLKHKWEDRVARGLFRYDVTACETKVIPGELGFVAQLNEGRHLKKRPTEFRVDRVLQPFDSAKFNFTKVGQEEVLFRFEKGGGDSSYFLENAPSTEGDHAPSVVAINVSPIEYGHVLLIPRVLDRLPQQIDPESFLLALHMAAEAASPYFRLGYNSLGAFATINHLHFQAYYLSVPFPVEKAPTKKIPLAKCALNSGVKVSKLTNFPVRGLVFERGNTLKDLADVVTNACIWLQENNVPFNVLISDSGRRIFVFPQCYAEKQALGEVSQDLLDTQVNPAVWEISGHIVLKRRTDFEEASEASAWRLLAEVSLSEERFEEVKACIFEATGLTESDEEEESSESPYASSSSVPRASSHMSEGCLVLQAFVEERGHVAVLGTGEVDAQSLNPRHSRRDAQMACWLQFGCWTCIQILAPSQA
;
A
#
# COMPACT_ATOMS: atom_id res chain seq x y z
N MET A 1 39.98 13.96 -8.99
CA MET A 1 39.71 12.68 -8.29
C MET A 1 38.29 12.80 -7.77
N GLU A 2 37.34 12.11 -8.39
CA GLU A 2 35.91 12.20 -8.03
C GLU A 2 35.71 11.55 -6.65
N MET A 3 35.31 12.34 -5.64
CA MET A 3 35.07 11.81 -4.29
C MET A 3 33.82 10.93 -4.30
N LYS A 4 33.99 9.64 -4.01
CA LYS A 4 32.89 8.69 -3.86
C LYS A 4 32.30 8.85 -2.47
N LEU A 5 31.09 9.39 -2.36
CA LEU A 5 30.37 9.46 -1.10
C LEU A 5 29.97 8.04 -0.65
N THR A 6 30.06 7.79 0.65
CA THR A 6 29.61 6.54 1.27
C THR A 6 28.93 6.84 2.60
N ILE A 7 27.75 6.27 2.84
CA ILE A 7 27.08 6.34 4.14
C ILE A 7 27.46 5.15 5.03
N LYS A 8 27.26 5.30 6.35
CA LYS A 8 27.38 4.22 7.32
C LYS A 8 26.45 3.07 6.89
N ARG A 9 27.05 1.91 6.64
CA ARG A 9 26.38 0.75 6.04
C ARG A 9 25.38 0.17 7.03
N VAL A 10 24.11 0.14 6.64
CA VAL A 10 23.03 -0.43 7.49
C VAL A 10 22.47 -1.70 6.84
N PRO A 11 22.21 -2.79 7.59
CA PRO A 11 21.80 -4.06 6.99
C PRO A 11 20.23 -4.31 6.72
N THR A 12 19.76 -4.91 5.58
CA THR A 12 18.53 -5.58 5.03
C THR A 12 18.82 -6.75 3.99
N VAL A 13 18.19 -7.94 4.12
CA VAL A 13 18.28 -9.09 3.15
C VAL A 13 16.93 -9.34 2.50
N LEU A 14 16.95 -9.66 1.20
CA LEU A 14 15.75 -9.76 0.37
C LEU A 14 15.57 -11.16 -0.27
N SER A 15 16.45 -12.13 -0.02
CA SER A 15 16.26 -13.55 -0.35
C SER A 15 17.04 -14.49 0.57
N ASN A 16 16.58 -15.72 0.76
CA ASN A 16 17.32 -16.76 1.51
C ASN A 16 18.57 -17.23 0.77
N TYR A 17 18.63 -17.02 -0.56
CA TYR A 17 19.76 -17.43 -1.42
C TYR A 17 20.84 -16.36 -1.61
N GLN A 18 20.78 -15.28 -0.83
CA GLN A 18 21.63 -14.11 -1.01
C GLN A 18 23.14 -14.33 -0.70
N GLU A 19 23.54 -15.44 -0.05
CA GLU A 19 24.91 -15.65 0.45
C GLU A 19 25.78 -16.68 -0.30
N GLU A 20 25.21 -17.55 -1.14
CA GLU A 20 25.97 -18.68 -1.70
C GLU A 20 26.34 -18.50 -3.19
N GLY A 21 27.62 -18.26 -3.46
CA GLY A 21 28.21 -18.30 -4.80
C GLY A 21 28.67 -19.71 -5.18
N GLY A 22 28.01 -20.34 -6.16
CA GLY A 22 28.43 -21.62 -6.73
C GLY A 22 27.62 -21.97 -7.97
N GLY A 23 28.28 -22.45 -9.04
CA GLY A 23 27.78 -22.58 -10.41
C GLY A 23 26.58 -23.52 -10.61
N GLY A 24 25.88 -23.36 -11.76
CA GLY A 24 24.74 -24.18 -12.20
C GLY A 24 23.69 -24.42 -11.12
N CYS A 25 22.68 -23.55 -10.99
CA CYS A 25 22.21 -23.19 -9.65
C CYS A 25 21.65 -24.30 -8.75
N GLY A 26 21.14 -25.44 -9.25
CA GLY A 26 20.59 -26.54 -8.43
C GLY A 26 19.47 -26.15 -7.45
N ARG A 27 18.96 -24.92 -7.54
CA ARG A 27 18.14 -24.22 -6.53
C ARG A 27 16.85 -23.65 -7.10
N ASN A 28 16.47 -24.05 -8.31
CA ASN A 28 15.26 -23.57 -8.97
C ASN A 28 15.13 -22.03 -8.96
N CYS A 29 16.16 -21.31 -9.41
CA CYS A 29 16.20 -19.85 -9.29
C CYS A 29 15.36 -19.11 -10.35
N LEU A 30 15.32 -17.76 -10.27
CA LEU A 30 14.68 -16.88 -11.27
C LEU A 30 15.62 -16.48 -12.43
N GLY A 31 16.73 -17.19 -12.62
CA GLY A 31 17.69 -16.93 -13.68
C GLY A 31 17.37 -17.70 -14.96
N ASP A 32 18.12 -17.41 -16.02
CA ASP A 32 17.95 -18.01 -17.35
C ASP A 32 18.03 -19.55 -17.34
N CYS A 33 18.70 -20.11 -16.33
CA CYS A 33 18.87 -21.56 -16.17
C CYS A 33 17.62 -22.29 -15.67
N CYS A 34 16.67 -21.61 -15.04
CA CYS A 34 15.53 -22.27 -14.37
C CYS A 34 14.18 -21.62 -14.69
N LEU A 35 14.14 -20.30 -14.89
CA LEU A 35 12.87 -19.58 -15.10
C LEU A 35 12.14 -19.96 -16.39
N PRO A 36 12.80 -20.14 -17.56
CA PRO A 36 12.10 -20.49 -18.80
C PRO A 36 11.36 -21.84 -18.74
N ALA A 37 11.83 -22.77 -17.91
CA ALA A 37 11.20 -24.08 -17.72
C ALA A 37 10.22 -24.10 -16.52
N SER A 38 10.02 -22.97 -15.86
CA SER A 38 9.20 -22.88 -14.65
C SER A 38 7.70 -22.97 -14.94
N LYS A 39 6.94 -23.41 -13.93
CA LYS A 39 5.47 -23.41 -13.91
C LYS A 39 4.98 -22.56 -12.75
N LEU A 40 5.40 -21.30 -12.73
CA LEU A 40 4.96 -20.37 -11.69
C LEU A 40 3.46 -20.09 -11.81
N PRO A 41 2.74 -19.91 -10.69
CA PRO A 41 1.37 -19.44 -10.73
C PRO A 41 1.28 -18.09 -11.44
N LEU A 42 0.14 -17.78 -12.05
CA LEU A 42 -0.09 -16.55 -12.79
C LEU A 42 -1.33 -15.84 -12.23
N TYR A 43 -1.16 -14.58 -11.84
CA TYR A 43 -2.25 -13.63 -11.72
C TYR A 43 -2.27 -12.75 -12.97
N ALA A 44 -3.31 -12.91 -13.79
CA ALA A 44 -3.52 -12.10 -14.97
C ALA A 44 -4.53 -10.99 -14.65
N PHE A 45 -4.12 -9.73 -14.71
CA PHE A 45 -5.02 -8.59 -14.43
C PHE A 45 -5.77 -8.14 -15.68
N LYS A 46 -6.99 -7.62 -15.50
CA LYS A 46 -7.83 -7.12 -16.60
C LYS A 46 -7.15 -5.99 -17.38
N ALA A 47 -7.39 -5.95 -18.69
CA ALA A 47 -6.99 -4.80 -19.49
C ALA A 47 -7.81 -3.56 -19.10
N ASP A 48 -7.24 -2.35 -19.23
CA ASP A 48 -7.99 -1.11 -19.00
C ASP A 48 -9.25 -1.10 -19.89
N PRO A 49 -10.43 -0.77 -19.33
CA PRO A 49 -11.64 -0.63 -20.12
C PRO A 49 -11.43 0.47 -21.16
N LYS A 50 -11.77 0.20 -22.42
CA LYS A 50 -11.50 1.11 -23.55
C LYS A 50 -12.24 2.46 -23.49
N LYS A 51 -13.06 2.72 -22.46
CA LYS A 51 -13.70 4.00 -22.15
C LYS A 51 -14.02 4.08 -20.65
N PRO A 52 -13.98 5.27 -20.02
CA PRO A 52 -14.59 5.46 -18.72
C PRO A 52 -16.11 5.26 -18.86
N ALA A 53 -16.70 4.45 -17.98
CA ALA A 53 -18.12 4.59 -17.69
C ALA A 53 -18.29 5.96 -16.99
N GLN A 54 -19.25 6.75 -17.46
CA GLN A 54 -19.66 7.99 -16.79
C GLN A 54 -20.13 7.66 -15.37
N ASP A 55 -19.59 8.41 -14.41
CA ASP A 55 -20.08 8.62 -13.04
C ASP A 55 -20.41 7.37 -12.22
N ASP A 56 -19.40 6.84 -11.53
CA ASP A 56 -19.59 6.21 -10.22
C ASP A 56 -18.97 7.13 -9.15
N GLU A 57 -19.66 8.23 -8.82
CA GLU A 57 -19.47 8.88 -7.53
C GLU A 57 -19.87 7.87 -6.45
N LEU A 58 -18.88 7.32 -5.73
CA LEU A 58 -19.13 6.53 -4.53
C LEU A 58 -19.84 7.44 -3.50
N PRO A 59 -21.07 7.09 -3.06
CA PRO A 59 -21.78 7.91 -2.09
C PRO A 59 -20.99 8.05 -0.79
N THR A 60 -21.05 9.23 -0.20
CA THR A 60 -20.39 9.68 1.03
C THR A 60 -20.73 8.85 2.28
N GLU A 61 -21.54 7.79 2.16
CA GLU A 61 -21.85 6.84 3.25
C GLU A 61 -20.79 5.72 3.44
N PHE A 62 -19.76 5.64 2.58
CA PHE A 62 -18.74 4.57 2.66
C PHE A 62 -17.83 4.66 3.91
N PHE A 63 -17.70 5.84 4.52
CA PHE A 63 -16.86 6.03 5.70
C PHE A 63 -17.46 5.44 6.99
N LEU A 64 -18.78 5.41 7.12
CA LEU A 64 -19.44 4.85 8.31
C LEU A 64 -19.56 3.32 8.24
N ASN A 65 -19.65 2.74 7.03
CA ASN A 65 -19.68 1.28 6.84
C ASN A 65 -18.30 0.61 6.92
N SER A 66 -17.20 1.35 6.85
CA SER A 66 -15.85 0.77 6.90
C SER A 66 -15.49 0.21 8.29
N LEU A 67 -16.03 0.78 9.38
CA LEU A 67 -15.87 0.21 10.73
C LEU A 67 -16.73 -1.04 10.94
N LEU A 68 -17.93 -1.08 10.35
CA LEU A 68 -18.84 -2.23 10.48
C LEU A 68 -18.40 -3.40 9.59
N LEU A 69 -17.89 -3.14 8.38
CA LEU A 69 -17.36 -4.16 7.48
C LEU A 69 -16.04 -4.77 7.96
N ALA A 70 -15.22 -4.01 8.70
CA ALA A 70 -14.05 -4.56 9.37
C ALA A 70 -14.44 -5.62 10.43
N GLN A 71 -15.59 -5.44 11.11
CA GLN A 71 -16.13 -6.41 12.06
C GLN A 71 -16.88 -7.58 11.38
N ILE A 72 -17.40 -7.40 10.15
CA ILE A 72 -18.13 -8.44 9.40
C ILE A 72 -17.20 -9.30 8.51
N SER A 73 -15.93 -8.90 8.33
CA SER A 73 -14.94 -9.66 7.54
C SER A 73 -14.73 -11.10 8.04
N GLU A 74 -15.00 -11.39 9.32
CA GLU A 74 -14.92 -12.77 9.83
C GLU A 74 -16.11 -13.65 9.39
N LEU A 75 -17.28 -13.07 9.11
CA LEU A 75 -18.47 -13.81 8.68
C LEU A 75 -18.53 -14.07 7.17
N TYR A 76 -17.85 -13.26 6.34
CA TYR A 76 -17.83 -13.43 4.89
C TYR A 76 -17.00 -14.64 4.42
N GLN A 77 -16.29 -15.31 5.32
CA GLN A 77 -15.60 -16.58 5.04
C GLN A 77 -16.57 -17.77 4.85
N MET A 78 -17.89 -17.61 5.13
CA MET A 78 -18.85 -18.72 5.13
C MET A 78 -19.76 -18.84 3.89
N PHE A 79 -19.70 -17.92 2.92
CA PHE A 79 -20.56 -17.98 1.73
C PHE A 79 -19.77 -17.91 0.41
N PRO A 80 -19.47 -19.05 -0.24
CA PRO A 80 -18.89 -19.06 -1.57
C PRO A 80 -20.00 -19.07 -2.63
N LEU A 81 -20.44 -17.89 -3.07
CA LEU A 81 -21.17 -17.75 -4.34
C LEU A 81 -20.47 -16.69 -5.20
N ARG A 82 -19.25 -17.00 -5.63
CA ARG A 82 -18.56 -16.31 -6.72
C ARG A 82 -17.83 -17.36 -7.56
N ASN A 83 -17.82 -17.20 -8.89
CA ASN A 83 -17.13 -18.09 -9.81
C ASN A 83 -15.72 -18.40 -9.28
N LYS A 84 -15.32 -19.67 -9.26
CA LYS A 84 -14.07 -20.18 -8.66
C LYS A 84 -12.76 -19.53 -9.17
N ASN A 85 -12.83 -18.68 -10.20
CA ASN A 85 -11.69 -18.04 -10.85
C ASN A 85 -11.63 -16.51 -10.68
N GLU A 86 -12.64 -15.87 -10.06
CA GLU A 86 -12.65 -14.42 -9.80
C GLU A 86 -12.29 -14.13 -8.34
N THR A 87 -10.99 -14.11 -8.03
CA THR A 87 -10.47 -13.74 -6.71
C THR A 87 -9.67 -12.44 -6.80
N SER A 88 -9.91 -11.49 -5.89
CA SER A 88 -9.11 -10.26 -5.78
C SER A 88 -7.62 -10.59 -5.64
N SER A 89 -6.75 -9.82 -6.31
CA SER A 89 -5.29 -10.01 -6.23
C SER A 89 -4.78 -9.97 -4.80
N LEU A 90 -5.39 -9.14 -3.94
CA LEU A 90 -4.99 -9.01 -2.55
C LEU A 90 -5.30 -10.28 -1.75
N VAL A 91 -6.44 -10.93 -2.02
CA VAL A 91 -6.79 -12.21 -1.37
C VAL A 91 -5.80 -13.30 -1.79
N THR A 92 -5.52 -13.39 -3.09
CA THR A 92 -4.51 -14.33 -3.61
C THR A 92 -3.13 -14.06 -3.02
N LEU A 93 -2.72 -12.79 -2.94
CA LEU A 93 -1.44 -12.37 -2.36
C LEU A 93 -1.33 -12.78 -0.90
N LYS A 94 -2.32 -12.44 -0.07
CA LYS A 94 -2.34 -12.77 1.37
C LYS A 94 -2.26 -14.27 1.58
N HIS A 95 -3.10 -15.04 0.89
CA HIS A 95 -3.12 -16.50 1.00
C HIS A 95 -1.77 -17.13 0.60
N LYS A 96 -1.18 -16.70 -0.52
CA LYS A 96 0.14 -17.20 -0.94
C LYS A 96 1.25 -16.76 0.01
N TRP A 97 1.19 -15.55 0.55
CA TRP A 97 2.15 -15.06 1.54
C TRP A 97 2.11 -15.90 2.83
N GLU A 98 0.92 -16.22 3.33
CA GLU A 98 0.71 -17.11 4.49
C GLU A 98 1.21 -18.54 4.23
N ASP A 99 1.03 -19.08 3.03
CA ASP A 99 1.65 -20.36 2.64
C ASP A 99 3.18 -20.31 2.78
N ARG A 100 3.82 -19.21 2.39
CA ARG A 100 5.27 -19.03 2.55
C ARG A 100 5.67 -18.90 4.02
N VAL A 101 4.79 -18.37 4.89
CA VAL A 101 4.98 -18.35 6.35
C VAL A 101 4.94 -19.77 6.90
N ALA A 102 3.91 -20.55 6.55
CA ALA A 102 3.77 -21.94 6.99
C ALA A 102 4.95 -22.83 6.55
N ARG A 103 5.60 -22.48 5.44
CA ARG A 103 6.79 -23.16 4.91
C ARG A 103 8.11 -22.68 5.53
N GLY A 104 8.09 -21.70 6.43
CA GLY A 104 9.28 -21.20 7.13
C GLY A 104 10.24 -20.41 6.25
N LEU A 105 9.74 -19.72 5.21
CA LEU A 105 10.59 -19.00 4.24
C LEU A 105 10.98 -17.58 4.69
N PHE A 106 10.46 -17.11 5.84
CA PHE A 106 10.78 -15.81 6.42
C PHE A 106 11.85 -15.92 7.51
N ARG A 107 12.64 -14.86 7.67
CA ARG A 107 13.77 -14.84 8.62
C ARG A 107 13.37 -14.61 10.08
N TYR A 108 12.16 -14.10 10.28
CA TYR A 108 11.53 -13.83 11.57
C TYR A 108 10.02 -13.67 11.36
N ASP A 109 9.26 -13.77 12.44
CA ASP A 109 7.84 -13.48 12.45
C ASP A 109 7.61 -11.97 12.62
N VAL A 110 7.12 -11.32 11.56
CA VAL A 110 6.82 -9.89 11.57
C VAL A 110 5.56 -9.56 12.34
N THR A 111 4.64 -10.52 12.48
CA THR A 111 3.37 -10.30 13.20
C THR A 111 3.58 -10.20 14.71
N ALA A 112 4.75 -10.64 15.19
CA ALA A 112 5.19 -10.47 16.57
C ALA A 112 5.86 -9.11 16.84
N CYS A 113 6.08 -8.27 15.82
CA CYS A 113 6.63 -6.93 16.02
C CYS A 113 5.61 -6.01 16.69
N GLU A 114 6.05 -5.30 17.74
CA GLU A 114 5.21 -4.31 18.41
C GLU A 114 5.02 -3.08 17.52
N THR A 115 3.76 -2.71 17.29
CA THR A 115 3.38 -1.54 16.48
C THR A 115 2.41 -0.66 17.27
N LYS A 116 2.62 0.65 17.24
CA LYS A 116 1.71 1.63 17.84
C LYS A 116 1.54 2.87 16.97
N VAL A 117 0.37 3.50 17.04
CA VAL A 117 0.17 4.84 16.52
C VAL A 117 0.65 5.83 17.58
N ILE A 118 1.61 6.68 17.21
CA ILE A 118 2.12 7.76 18.03
C ILE A 118 1.03 8.84 18.16
N PRO A 119 0.69 9.28 19.39
CA PRO A 119 -0.24 10.39 19.60
C PRO A 119 0.26 11.66 18.91
N GLY A 120 -0.62 12.32 18.16
CA GLY A 120 -0.27 13.48 17.35
C GLY A 120 -1.32 13.81 16.30
N GLU A 121 -1.18 14.94 15.63
CA GLU A 121 -2.12 15.38 14.57
C GLU A 121 -2.07 14.44 13.37
N LEU A 122 -0.86 14.10 12.93
CA LEU A 122 -0.64 13.23 11.77
C LEU A 122 -0.63 11.74 12.13
N GLY A 123 -0.56 11.39 13.42
CA GLY A 123 -0.60 10.00 13.92
C GLY A 123 0.42 9.08 13.26
N PHE A 124 1.71 9.36 13.43
CA PHE A 124 2.82 8.52 12.96
C PHE A 124 2.71 7.08 13.47
N VAL A 125 3.12 6.10 12.66
CA VAL A 125 3.14 4.69 13.09
C VAL A 125 4.57 4.33 13.47
N ALA A 126 4.78 3.88 14.70
CA ALA A 126 6.05 3.33 15.16
C ALA A 126 5.94 1.81 15.20
N GLN A 127 6.93 1.11 14.66
CA GLN A 127 7.07 -0.34 14.78
C GLN A 127 8.47 -0.68 15.29
N LEU A 128 8.55 -1.51 16.33
CA LEU A 128 9.81 -2.02 16.84
C LEU A 128 10.20 -3.31 16.11
N ASN A 129 11.35 -3.28 15.44
CA ASN A 129 11.87 -4.41 14.69
C ASN A 129 13.34 -4.68 15.06
N GLU A 130 13.53 -5.26 16.24
CA GLU A 130 14.83 -5.60 16.81
C GLU A 130 15.52 -6.69 15.98
N GLY A 131 16.84 -6.57 15.79
CA GLY A 131 17.62 -7.60 15.11
C GLY A 131 17.44 -7.72 13.59
N ARG A 132 16.45 -7.05 12.98
CA ARG A 132 16.31 -6.98 11.51
C ARG A 132 17.57 -6.46 10.82
N HIS A 133 18.24 -5.52 11.46
CA HIS A 133 19.48 -4.91 10.99
C HIS A 133 20.73 -5.77 11.22
N LEU A 134 20.65 -6.93 11.91
CA LEU A 134 21.82 -7.76 12.20
C LEU A 134 22.15 -8.73 11.06
N LYS A 135 21.21 -9.00 10.13
CA LYS A 135 21.36 -10.05 9.11
C LYS A 135 21.51 -9.54 7.67
N LYS A 136 22.27 -8.46 7.37
CA LYS A 136 22.52 -8.04 5.95
C LYS A 136 23.95 -7.80 5.51
N ARG A 137 24.10 -7.99 4.20
CA ARG A 137 25.20 -7.51 3.35
C ARG A 137 25.22 -5.99 3.10
N PRO A 138 26.34 -5.30 3.31
CA PRO A 138 26.51 -3.88 2.96
C PRO A 138 25.94 -3.49 1.58
N THR A 139 25.40 -2.28 1.43
CA THR A 139 25.06 -1.72 0.12
C THR A 139 26.28 -1.78 -0.80
N GLU A 140 26.18 -2.56 -1.88
CA GLU A 140 27.29 -2.77 -2.83
C GLU A 140 27.37 -1.66 -3.89
N PHE A 141 26.49 -0.66 -3.82
CA PHE A 141 26.32 0.41 -4.80
C PHE A 141 26.79 1.77 -4.26
N ARG A 142 27.08 2.68 -5.19
CA ARG A 142 27.38 4.08 -4.89
C ARG A 142 26.12 4.76 -4.33
N VAL A 143 26.28 5.68 -3.38
CA VAL A 143 25.16 6.47 -2.85
C VAL A 143 25.10 7.87 -3.45
N ASP A 144 26.20 8.32 -4.08
CA ASP A 144 26.30 9.59 -4.79
C ASP A 144 25.69 9.58 -6.20
N ARG A 145 25.21 8.42 -6.68
CA ARG A 145 24.64 8.30 -8.02
C ARG A 145 23.32 7.54 -8.02
N VAL A 146 22.26 8.19 -8.50
CA VAL A 146 20.93 7.60 -8.69
C VAL A 146 20.96 6.58 -9.83
N LEU A 147 21.52 6.95 -10.98
CA LEU A 147 21.65 6.05 -12.13
C LEU A 147 22.96 5.26 -12.06
N GLN A 148 22.83 3.94 -12.02
CA GLN A 148 23.95 2.99 -12.09
C GLN A 148 23.59 1.83 -13.01
N PRO A 149 24.54 1.32 -13.82
CA PRO A 149 24.29 0.16 -14.66
C PRO A 149 24.02 -1.08 -13.79
N PHE A 150 23.19 -1.98 -14.31
CA PHE A 150 22.98 -3.29 -13.71
C PHE A 150 24.32 -4.04 -13.61
N ASP A 151 24.50 -4.79 -12.52
CA ASP A 151 25.70 -5.58 -12.27
C ASP A 151 25.30 -7.00 -11.86
N SER A 152 25.53 -7.97 -12.76
CA SER A 152 25.18 -9.37 -12.54
C SER A 152 26.01 -10.06 -11.46
N ALA A 153 27.22 -9.54 -11.16
CA ALA A 153 28.08 -10.09 -10.13
C ALA A 153 27.50 -9.83 -8.74
N LYS A 154 26.89 -8.66 -8.53
CA LYS A 154 26.21 -8.27 -7.30
C LYS A 154 24.90 -9.02 -7.08
N PHE A 155 24.37 -8.97 -5.87
CA PHE A 155 23.07 -9.58 -5.60
C PHE A 155 21.97 -8.93 -6.46
N ASN A 156 21.10 -9.76 -7.05
CA ASN A 156 20.00 -9.34 -7.89
C ASN A 156 18.93 -10.45 -7.94
N PHE A 157 17.71 -10.11 -8.36
CA PHE A 157 16.57 -11.02 -8.24
C PHE A 157 16.61 -12.28 -9.11
N THR A 158 17.48 -12.37 -10.12
CA THR A 158 17.67 -13.64 -10.87
C THR A 158 18.24 -14.76 -9.99
N LYS A 159 18.81 -14.40 -8.82
CA LYS A 159 19.40 -15.33 -7.84
C LYS A 159 18.40 -15.84 -6.80
N VAL A 160 17.18 -15.30 -6.76
CA VAL A 160 16.11 -15.73 -5.84
C VAL A 160 15.58 -17.10 -6.25
N GLY A 161 15.22 -17.93 -5.26
CA GLY A 161 14.56 -19.22 -5.45
C GLY A 161 13.08 -19.05 -5.81
N GLN A 162 12.56 -19.86 -6.72
CA GLN A 162 11.16 -19.80 -7.17
C GLN A 162 10.14 -20.08 -6.05
N GLU A 163 10.52 -20.73 -4.96
CA GLU A 163 9.66 -20.91 -3.78
C GLU A 163 9.31 -19.60 -3.06
N GLU A 164 10.15 -18.58 -3.21
CA GLU A 164 9.91 -17.23 -2.68
C GLU A 164 8.89 -16.47 -3.56
N VAL A 165 8.65 -16.91 -4.80
CA VAL A 165 7.66 -16.30 -5.71
C VAL A 165 6.25 -16.71 -5.30
N LEU A 166 5.34 -15.74 -5.22
CA LEU A 166 3.91 -15.97 -5.05
C LEU A 166 3.24 -16.31 -6.39
N PHE A 167 3.48 -15.47 -7.40
CA PHE A 167 2.95 -15.61 -8.76
C PHE A 167 3.65 -14.66 -9.74
N ARG A 168 3.49 -14.92 -11.04
CA ARG A 168 3.69 -13.95 -12.12
C ARG A 168 2.53 -12.97 -12.13
N PHE A 169 2.81 -11.71 -12.41
CA PHE A 169 1.81 -10.65 -12.50
C PHE A 169 1.86 -10.03 -13.89
N GLU A 170 0.90 -10.39 -14.74
CA GLU A 170 0.93 -10.08 -16.18
C GLU A 170 -0.43 -9.56 -16.65
N LYS A 171 -0.43 -8.81 -17.75
CA LYS A 171 -1.66 -8.30 -18.36
C LYS A 171 -2.43 -9.45 -19.00
N GLY A 172 -3.69 -9.63 -18.59
CA GLY A 172 -4.60 -10.58 -19.20
C GLY A 172 -5.11 -10.13 -20.57
N GLY A 173 -5.57 -11.08 -21.38
CA GLY A 173 -6.16 -10.82 -22.69
C GLY A 173 -7.65 -10.48 -22.68
N GLY A 174 -8.30 -10.47 -21.52
CA GLY A 174 -9.75 -10.29 -21.38
C GLY A 174 -10.14 -9.19 -20.39
N ASP A 175 -11.45 -9.01 -20.22
CA ASP A 175 -12.05 -7.94 -19.41
C ASP A 175 -12.09 -8.27 -17.90
N SER A 176 -11.68 -9.48 -17.52
CA SER A 176 -11.65 -9.95 -16.12
C SER A 176 -10.27 -10.43 -15.73
N SER A 177 -9.93 -10.19 -14.46
CA SER A 177 -8.74 -10.73 -13.83
C SER A 177 -8.97 -12.18 -13.44
N TYR A 178 -7.94 -13.02 -13.54
CA TYR A 178 -8.02 -14.42 -13.20
C TYR A 178 -6.70 -14.94 -12.64
N PHE A 179 -6.78 -16.05 -11.90
CA PHE A 179 -5.62 -16.71 -11.30
C PHE A 179 -5.49 -18.15 -11.80
N LEU A 180 -4.28 -18.53 -12.20
CA LEU A 180 -3.92 -19.88 -12.62
C LEU A 180 -2.81 -20.43 -11.70
N GLU A 181 -3.08 -21.54 -11.03
CA GLU A 181 -2.09 -22.16 -10.13
C GLU A 181 -0.84 -22.64 -10.88
N ASN A 182 -1.02 -23.09 -12.12
CA ASN A 182 0.07 -23.55 -12.98
C ASN A 182 -0.15 -22.98 -14.38
N ALA A 183 0.63 -21.97 -14.75
CA ALA A 183 0.66 -21.45 -16.10
C ALA A 183 2.03 -21.78 -16.73
N PRO A 184 2.09 -22.39 -17.93
CA PRO A 184 3.36 -22.57 -18.62
C PRO A 184 4.01 -21.20 -18.82
N SER A 185 5.33 -21.15 -18.71
CA SER A 185 6.10 -19.97 -19.09
C SER A 185 5.73 -19.62 -20.53
N THR A 186 5.12 -18.46 -20.72
CA THR A 186 4.65 -18.00 -22.03
C THR A 186 5.88 -17.54 -22.82
N GLU A 187 6.03 -18.01 -24.06
CA GLU A 187 6.93 -17.38 -25.04
C GLU A 187 6.31 -16.03 -25.43
N GLY A 188 6.39 -15.05 -24.54
CA GLY A 188 6.05 -13.66 -24.82
C GLY A 188 7.28 -12.87 -25.28
N ASP A 189 7.05 -11.68 -25.85
CA ASP A 189 8.13 -10.78 -26.31
C ASP A 189 9.03 -10.26 -25.17
N HIS A 190 8.59 -10.41 -23.91
CA HIS A 190 9.30 -9.90 -22.72
C HIS A 190 9.42 -10.95 -21.61
N ALA A 191 10.46 -10.80 -20.79
CA ALA A 191 10.63 -11.60 -19.58
C ALA A 191 9.44 -11.44 -18.60
N PRO A 192 9.12 -12.48 -17.81
CA PRO A 192 7.99 -12.40 -16.89
C PRO A 192 8.25 -11.40 -15.75
N SER A 193 7.18 -10.74 -15.32
CA SER A 193 7.17 -9.94 -14.09
C SER A 193 6.64 -10.78 -12.95
N VAL A 194 7.32 -10.75 -11.80
CA VAL A 194 7.02 -11.65 -10.67
C VAL A 194 6.73 -10.87 -9.40
N VAL A 195 5.87 -11.44 -8.56
CA VAL A 195 5.65 -11.01 -7.19
C VAL A 195 6.25 -12.05 -6.25
N ALA A 196 7.23 -11.65 -5.45
CA ALA A 196 7.92 -12.53 -4.50
C ALA A 196 7.78 -11.99 -3.07
N ILE A 197 7.93 -12.87 -2.06
CA ILE A 197 7.99 -12.42 -0.67
C ILE A 197 9.24 -11.57 -0.45
N ASN A 198 9.14 -10.58 0.45
CA ASN A 198 10.34 -10.06 1.09
C ASN A 198 10.65 -10.95 2.30
N VAL A 199 11.74 -11.73 2.25
CA VAL A 199 12.12 -12.65 3.34
C VAL A 199 12.48 -11.94 4.67
N SER A 200 12.68 -10.62 4.64
CA SER A 200 12.81 -9.75 5.82
C SER A 200 11.67 -8.70 5.86
N PRO A 201 10.42 -9.16 6.04
CA PRO A 201 9.23 -8.35 5.86
C PRO A 201 9.14 -7.24 6.92
N ILE A 202 8.70 -6.06 6.51
CA ILE A 202 8.41 -4.95 7.43
C ILE A 202 7.03 -5.12 8.06
N GLU A 203 6.06 -5.61 7.28
CA GLU A 203 4.68 -5.78 7.73
C GLU A 203 4.07 -7.00 7.02
N TYR A 204 2.89 -7.42 7.46
CA TYR A 204 2.07 -8.45 6.87
C TYR A 204 1.84 -8.22 5.36
N GLY A 205 2.01 -9.30 4.59
CA GLY A 205 1.90 -9.25 3.13
C GLY A 205 3.05 -8.49 2.44
N HIS A 206 4.19 -8.27 3.10
CA HIS A 206 5.31 -7.59 2.46
C HIS A 206 5.90 -8.43 1.32
N VAL A 207 5.73 -7.91 0.10
CA VAL A 207 6.18 -8.49 -1.17
C VAL A 207 7.04 -7.51 -1.97
N LEU A 208 7.70 -8.06 -2.99
CA LEU A 208 8.46 -7.36 -4.00
C LEU A 208 7.79 -7.62 -5.36
N LEU A 209 7.41 -6.56 -6.07
CA LEU A 209 7.08 -6.63 -7.50
C LEU A 209 8.36 -6.39 -8.29
N ILE A 210 8.75 -7.37 -9.10
CA ILE A 210 9.99 -7.38 -9.88
C ILE A 210 9.60 -7.44 -11.37
N PRO A 211 9.58 -6.29 -12.06
CA PRO A 211 9.25 -6.24 -13.48
C PRO A 211 10.30 -6.95 -14.33
N ARG A 212 9.85 -7.76 -15.30
CA ARG A 212 10.68 -8.37 -16.37
C ARG A 212 12.03 -8.90 -15.86
N VAL A 213 11.99 -9.87 -14.94
CA VAL A 213 13.16 -10.27 -14.13
C VAL A 213 14.41 -10.68 -14.94
N LEU A 214 14.25 -11.23 -16.14
CA LEU A 214 15.37 -11.61 -17.02
C LEU A 214 15.90 -10.47 -17.90
N ASP A 215 15.17 -9.36 -18.00
CA ASP A 215 15.64 -8.15 -18.68
C ASP A 215 16.67 -7.39 -17.83
N ARG A 216 16.76 -7.72 -16.53
CA ARG A 216 17.77 -7.19 -15.60
C ARG A 216 17.77 -5.67 -15.56
N LEU A 217 16.58 -5.08 -15.55
CA LEU A 217 16.41 -3.63 -15.49
C LEU A 217 17.10 -3.09 -14.23
N PRO A 218 17.93 -2.04 -14.32
CA PRO A 218 18.49 -1.38 -13.15
C PRO A 218 17.37 -0.72 -12.32
N GLN A 219 17.64 -0.34 -11.06
CA GLN A 219 16.69 0.33 -10.17
C GLN A 219 16.42 1.77 -10.65
N GLN A 220 15.67 1.89 -11.74
CA GLN A 220 15.33 3.09 -12.48
C GLN A 220 13.87 2.98 -12.91
N ILE A 221 13.10 4.06 -12.77
CA ILE A 221 11.69 4.05 -13.19
C ILE A 221 11.61 4.15 -14.72
N ASP A 222 10.77 3.31 -15.31
CA ASP A 222 10.36 3.35 -16.72
C ASP A 222 8.82 3.31 -16.84
N PRO A 223 8.24 3.82 -17.94
CA PRO A 223 6.79 3.94 -18.07
C PRO A 223 6.04 2.61 -17.93
N GLU A 224 6.59 1.53 -18.48
CA GLU A 224 5.91 0.23 -18.51
C GLU A 224 5.90 -0.43 -17.13
N SER A 225 7.05 -0.43 -16.46
CA SER A 225 7.21 -0.99 -15.11
C SER A 225 6.41 -0.20 -14.06
N PHE A 226 6.35 1.13 -14.21
CA PHE A 226 5.58 1.97 -13.29
C PHE A 226 4.07 1.76 -13.46
N LEU A 227 3.58 1.67 -14.71
CA LEU A 227 2.18 1.34 -15.00
C LEU A 227 1.81 -0.05 -14.46
N LEU A 228 2.72 -1.03 -14.54
CA LEU A 228 2.51 -2.35 -13.93
C LEU A 228 2.30 -2.26 -12.41
N ALA A 229 3.08 -1.42 -11.72
CA ALA A 229 2.90 -1.17 -10.28
C ALA A 229 1.53 -0.53 -9.97
N LEU A 230 1.08 0.42 -10.81
CA LEU A 230 -0.26 1.00 -10.65
C LEU A 230 -1.37 -0.02 -10.86
N HIS A 231 -1.24 -0.92 -11.85
CA HIS A 231 -2.20 -2.02 -12.03
C HIS A 231 -2.23 -2.95 -10.81
N MET A 232 -1.08 -3.25 -10.20
CA MET A 232 -1.05 -4.05 -8.96
C MET A 232 -1.82 -3.37 -7.82
N ALA A 233 -1.63 -2.06 -7.64
CA ALA A 233 -2.35 -1.29 -6.64
C ALA A 233 -3.88 -1.26 -6.92
N ALA A 234 -4.26 -1.07 -8.18
CA ALA A 234 -5.66 -1.04 -8.60
C ALA A 234 -6.35 -2.39 -8.42
N GLU A 235 -5.68 -3.49 -8.75
CA GLU A 235 -6.19 -4.85 -8.58
C GLU A 235 -6.33 -5.26 -7.11
N ALA A 236 -5.45 -4.75 -6.24
CA ALA A 236 -5.56 -4.98 -4.81
C ALA A 236 -6.81 -4.32 -4.21
N ALA A 237 -7.30 -3.24 -4.85
CA ALA A 237 -8.54 -2.55 -4.52
C ALA A 237 -8.70 -2.24 -3.02
N SER A 238 -7.60 -1.87 -2.38
CA SER A 238 -7.56 -1.56 -0.94
C SER A 238 -6.71 -0.32 -0.69
N PRO A 239 -7.20 0.68 0.08
CA PRO A 239 -6.41 1.84 0.46
C PRO A 239 -5.27 1.48 1.45
N TYR A 240 -5.35 0.30 2.07
CA TYR A 240 -4.38 -0.18 3.05
C TYR A 240 -3.25 -1.00 2.44
N PHE A 241 -3.36 -1.36 1.16
CA PHE A 241 -2.29 -1.97 0.40
C PHE A 241 -1.56 -0.90 -0.39
N ARG A 242 -0.29 -0.67 -0.07
CA ARG A 242 0.51 0.40 -0.65
C ARG A 242 1.70 -0.18 -1.37
N LEU A 243 2.10 0.45 -2.46
CA LEU A 243 3.37 0.16 -3.11
C LEU A 243 4.34 1.31 -2.85
N GLY A 244 5.60 0.97 -2.70
CA GLY A 244 6.68 1.90 -2.45
C GLY A 244 7.85 1.65 -3.40
N TYR A 245 8.46 2.72 -3.88
CA TYR A 245 9.69 2.71 -4.65
C TYR A 245 10.76 3.56 -3.96
N ASN A 246 11.99 3.08 -4.01
CA ASN A 246 13.17 3.80 -3.56
C ASN A 246 14.12 3.89 -4.74
N SER A 247 14.65 5.08 -5.05
CA SER A 247 15.78 5.21 -5.97
C SER A 247 17.09 4.80 -5.28
N LEU A 248 18.15 4.53 -6.06
CA LEU A 248 19.50 4.57 -5.49
C LEU A 248 19.78 6.00 -4.96
N GLY A 249 20.48 6.11 -3.84
CA GLY A 249 20.61 7.37 -3.09
C GLY A 249 19.44 7.67 -2.13
N ALA A 250 18.28 7.03 -2.31
CA ALA A 250 17.11 7.14 -1.44
C ALA A 250 16.77 5.79 -0.76
N PHE A 251 17.82 5.10 -0.31
CA PHE A 251 17.76 3.84 0.44
C PHE A 251 17.27 2.59 -0.32
N ALA A 252 17.27 2.58 -1.65
CA ALA A 252 17.30 1.32 -2.38
C ALA A 252 18.58 0.54 -2.08
N THR A 253 18.46 -0.77 -1.94
CA THR A 253 19.58 -1.65 -1.52
C THR A 253 20.01 -2.63 -2.61
N ILE A 254 19.22 -2.76 -3.68
CA ILE A 254 19.47 -3.63 -4.84
C ILE A 254 19.34 -2.79 -6.09
N ASN A 255 20.30 -2.91 -7.01
CA ASN A 255 20.22 -2.33 -8.35
C ASN A 255 19.62 -3.34 -9.35
N HIS A 256 18.36 -3.70 -9.13
CA HIS A 256 17.52 -4.48 -10.03
C HIS A 256 16.11 -3.98 -9.76
N LEU A 257 15.42 -3.44 -10.77
CA LEU A 257 14.13 -2.79 -10.64
C LEU A 257 13.16 -3.61 -9.79
N HIS A 258 12.69 -3.01 -8.70
CA HIS A 258 11.64 -3.56 -7.86
C HIS A 258 10.85 -2.46 -7.17
N PHE A 259 9.59 -2.79 -6.93
CA PHE A 259 8.69 -2.07 -6.02
C PHE A 259 8.47 -2.95 -4.79
N GLN A 260 8.31 -2.33 -3.63
CA GLN A 260 7.91 -3.01 -2.41
C GLN A 260 6.43 -2.80 -2.18
N ALA A 261 5.73 -3.73 -1.55
CA ALA A 261 4.34 -3.54 -1.18
C ALA A 261 4.02 -4.26 0.12
N TYR A 262 3.14 -3.73 0.95
CA TYR A 262 2.56 -4.45 2.08
C TYR A 262 1.18 -3.92 2.45
N TYR A 263 0.49 -4.67 3.31
CA TYR A 263 -0.80 -4.30 3.85
C TYR A 263 -0.66 -3.79 5.29
N LEU A 264 -1.08 -2.55 5.55
CA LEU A 264 -1.22 -2.01 6.91
C LEU A 264 -2.56 -1.31 7.03
N SER A 265 -3.44 -1.85 7.88
CA SER A 265 -4.80 -1.36 8.12
C SER A 265 -4.87 -0.07 8.96
N VAL A 266 -3.94 0.84 8.71
CA VAL A 266 -3.86 2.18 9.30
C VAL A 266 -3.55 3.17 8.17
N PRO A 267 -4.23 4.32 8.08
CA PRO A 267 -3.84 5.38 7.16
C PRO A 267 -2.42 5.88 7.47
N PHE A 268 -1.59 6.01 6.44
CA PHE A 268 -0.27 6.59 6.63
C PHE A 268 -0.40 8.09 6.98
N PRO A 269 0.49 8.63 7.81
CA PRO A 269 0.54 10.06 8.12
C PRO A 269 0.49 10.96 6.89
N VAL A 270 1.23 10.61 5.84
CA VAL A 270 1.28 11.42 4.62
C VAL A 270 -0.04 11.43 3.84
N GLU A 271 -0.87 10.40 4.01
CA GLU A 271 -2.21 10.34 3.38
C GLU A 271 -3.20 11.28 4.07
N LYS A 272 -2.97 11.56 5.37
CA LYS A 272 -3.75 12.50 6.18
C LYS A 272 -3.21 13.93 6.11
N ALA A 273 -1.96 14.10 5.70
CA ALA A 273 -1.34 15.41 5.59
C ALA A 273 -2.11 16.29 4.58
N PRO A 274 -2.31 17.58 4.89
CA PRO A 274 -2.98 18.48 3.97
C PRO A 274 -2.15 18.70 2.71
N THR A 275 -2.82 19.09 1.64
CA THR A 275 -2.21 19.42 0.36
C THR A 275 -2.66 20.79 -0.11
N LYS A 276 -1.76 21.52 -0.79
CA LYS A 276 -2.11 22.73 -1.54
C LYS A 276 -2.07 22.39 -3.02
N LYS A 277 -3.24 22.43 -3.66
CA LYS A 277 -3.38 22.25 -5.11
C LYS A 277 -2.52 23.29 -5.83
N ILE A 278 -1.85 22.84 -6.88
CA ILE A 278 -1.07 23.70 -7.78
C ILE A 278 -1.97 23.97 -8.99
N PRO A 279 -2.39 25.24 -9.21
CA PRO A 279 -3.16 25.60 -10.39
C PRO A 279 -2.35 25.31 -11.65
N LEU A 280 -2.93 24.54 -12.58
CA LEU A 280 -2.29 24.18 -13.84
C LEU A 280 -2.99 24.93 -14.98
N ALA A 281 -2.22 25.47 -15.92
CA ALA A 281 -2.75 26.08 -17.12
C ALA A 281 -3.64 25.07 -17.88
N LYS A 282 -4.80 25.53 -18.40
CA LYS A 282 -5.79 24.67 -19.09
C LYS A 282 -5.21 23.84 -20.25
N CYS A 283 -4.08 24.25 -20.81
CA CYS A 283 -3.40 23.58 -21.91
C CYS A 283 -2.29 22.59 -21.46
N ALA A 284 -2.00 22.49 -20.16
CA ALA A 284 -0.83 21.78 -19.64
C ALA A 284 -0.91 20.26 -19.87
N LEU A 285 -2.09 19.63 -19.74
CA LEU A 285 -2.35 18.26 -20.20
C LEU A 285 -3.86 18.01 -20.30
N ASN A 286 -4.33 17.38 -21.39
CA ASN A 286 -5.68 16.83 -21.47
C ASN A 286 -5.90 15.58 -20.57
N SER A 287 -4.94 15.27 -19.70
CA SER A 287 -4.87 14.04 -18.90
C SER A 287 -5.80 14.06 -17.68
N GLY A 288 -6.22 15.25 -17.22
CA GLY A 288 -7.04 15.43 -16.02
C GLY A 288 -6.32 15.18 -14.69
N VAL A 289 -5.01 14.88 -14.72
CA VAL A 289 -4.22 14.62 -13.51
C VAL A 289 -4.14 15.88 -12.66
N LYS A 290 -4.47 15.76 -11.38
CA LYS A 290 -4.36 16.85 -10.40
C LYS A 290 -2.99 16.78 -9.72
N VAL A 291 -2.37 17.94 -9.54
CA VAL A 291 -1.06 18.04 -8.87
C VAL A 291 -1.19 18.99 -7.68
N SER A 292 -0.65 18.57 -6.55
CA SER A 292 -0.60 19.35 -5.32
C SER A 292 0.76 19.24 -4.67
N LYS A 293 1.12 20.18 -3.79
CA LYS A 293 2.24 20.01 -2.86
C LYS A 293 1.75 19.65 -1.47
N LEU A 294 2.49 18.79 -0.78
CA LEU A 294 2.25 18.51 0.64
C LEU A 294 2.46 19.78 1.47
N THR A 295 1.58 20.00 2.44
CA THR A 295 1.70 21.04 3.46
C THR A 295 1.59 20.40 4.84
N ASN A 296 2.11 21.09 5.86
CA ASN A 296 2.15 20.57 7.24
C ASN A 296 2.67 19.12 7.36
N PHE A 297 3.73 18.80 6.62
CA PHE A 297 4.41 17.51 6.66
C PHE A 297 5.92 17.75 6.65
N PRO A 298 6.74 16.96 7.39
CA PRO A 298 8.17 17.23 7.54
C PRO A 298 8.97 17.06 6.24
N VAL A 299 8.41 16.36 5.25
CA VAL A 299 9.05 16.13 3.96
C VAL A 299 8.29 16.84 2.86
N ARG A 300 8.98 17.72 2.13
CA ARG A 300 8.41 18.36 0.94
C ARG A 300 8.24 17.31 -0.16
N GLY A 301 7.05 17.25 -0.72
CA GLY A 301 6.70 16.28 -1.75
C GLY A 301 5.57 16.76 -2.64
N LEU A 302 5.50 16.17 -3.82
CA LEU A 302 4.41 16.37 -4.78
C LEU A 302 3.41 15.22 -4.68
N VAL A 303 2.14 15.55 -4.83
CA VAL A 303 1.02 14.62 -4.82
C VAL A 303 0.35 14.68 -6.18
N PHE A 304 0.25 13.53 -6.83
CA PHE A 304 -0.40 13.36 -8.12
C PHE A 304 -1.64 12.49 -7.90
N GLU A 305 -2.79 12.98 -8.35
CA GLU A 305 -4.06 12.27 -8.24
C GLU A 305 -4.61 11.96 -9.63
N ARG A 306 -5.24 10.80 -9.74
CA ARG A 306 -5.69 10.22 -11.00
C ARG A 306 -6.57 11.19 -11.78
N GLY A 307 -6.22 11.34 -13.06
CA GLY A 307 -7.03 12.02 -14.06
C GLY A 307 -7.97 11.06 -14.78
N ASN A 308 -8.01 11.15 -16.11
CA ASN A 308 -8.94 10.39 -16.94
C ASN A 308 -8.66 8.88 -16.92
N THR A 309 -7.39 8.50 -17.03
CA THR A 309 -6.96 7.08 -17.03
C THR A 309 -5.85 6.81 -16.03
N LEU A 310 -5.61 5.52 -15.74
CA LEU A 310 -4.47 5.12 -14.92
C LEU A 310 -3.14 5.40 -15.65
N LYS A 311 -3.14 5.25 -16.97
CA LYS A 311 -1.99 5.54 -17.83
C LYS A 311 -1.62 7.02 -17.81
N ASP A 312 -2.61 7.92 -17.84
CA ASP A 312 -2.38 9.37 -17.72
C ASP A 312 -1.61 9.73 -16.45
N LEU A 313 -2.01 9.13 -15.32
CA LEU A 313 -1.30 9.30 -14.05
C LEU A 313 0.11 8.69 -14.10
N ALA A 314 0.24 7.48 -14.67
CA ALA A 314 1.53 6.82 -14.83
C ALA A 314 2.51 7.66 -15.66
N ASP A 315 2.07 8.19 -16.81
CA ASP A 315 2.90 8.95 -17.74
C ASP A 315 3.43 10.23 -17.07
N VAL A 316 2.56 11.01 -16.41
CA VAL A 316 2.97 12.25 -15.72
C VAL A 316 3.98 11.96 -14.60
N VAL A 317 3.71 10.97 -13.75
CA VAL A 317 4.60 10.65 -12.63
C VAL A 317 5.92 10.04 -13.11
N THR A 318 5.88 9.18 -14.13
CA THR A 318 7.09 8.57 -14.68
C THR A 318 8.00 9.64 -15.28
N ASN A 319 7.46 10.61 -16.02
CA ASN A 319 8.25 11.72 -16.57
C ASN A 319 8.91 12.55 -15.46
N ALA A 320 8.20 12.82 -14.36
CA ALA A 320 8.80 13.48 -13.19
C ALA A 320 9.95 12.65 -12.58
N CYS A 321 9.75 11.34 -12.44
CA CYS A 321 10.76 10.42 -11.91
C CYS A 321 11.98 10.27 -12.83
N ILE A 322 11.78 10.25 -14.15
CA ILE A 322 12.84 10.22 -15.16
C ILE A 322 13.71 11.47 -15.04
N TRP A 323 13.09 12.65 -14.92
CA TRP A 323 13.85 13.88 -14.71
C TRP A 323 14.67 13.82 -13.42
N LEU A 324 14.08 13.38 -12.30
CA LEU A 324 14.77 13.25 -11.01
C LEU A 324 15.98 12.32 -11.10
N GLN A 325 15.83 11.14 -11.71
CA GLN A 325 16.93 10.17 -11.83
C GLN A 325 18.03 10.66 -12.78
N GLU A 326 17.69 11.29 -13.91
CA GLU A 326 18.67 11.86 -14.86
C GLU A 326 19.45 13.03 -14.28
N ASN A 327 18.83 13.80 -13.39
CA ASN A 327 19.46 14.94 -12.70
C ASN A 327 20.06 14.56 -11.34
N ASN A 328 20.20 13.25 -11.07
CA ASN A 328 20.83 12.72 -9.87
C ASN A 328 20.20 13.21 -8.55
N VAL A 329 18.89 13.45 -8.55
CA VAL A 329 18.12 13.79 -7.35
C VAL A 329 17.54 12.49 -6.78
N PRO A 330 17.98 12.01 -5.60
CA PRO A 330 17.40 10.82 -5.00
C PRO A 330 15.93 11.04 -4.61
N PHE A 331 15.09 10.01 -4.73
CA PHE A 331 13.67 10.14 -4.42
C PHE A 331 13.00 8.82 -4.01
N ASN A 332 11.87 8.95 -3.35
CA ASN A 332 10.94 7.87 -3.04
C ASN A 332 9.59 8.12 -3.69
N VAL A 333 8.85 7.05 -3.99
CA VAL A 333 7.48 7.14 -4.50
C VAL A 333 6.58 6.23 -3.68
N LEU A 334 5.50 6.78 -3.13
CA LEU A 334 4.42 6.02 -2.50
C LEU A 334 3.20 6.00 -3.43
N ILE A 335 2.75 4.81 -3.79
CA ILE A 335 1.49 4.58 -4.50
C ILE A 335 0.45 4.15 -3.46
N SER A 336 -0.61 4.94 -3.35
CA SER A 336 -1.66 4.82 -2.35
C SER A 336 -3.05 4.82 -2.98
N ASP A 337 -4.07 4.63 -2.14
CA ASP A 337 -5.48 4.70 -2.54
C ASP A 337 -5.80 3.86 -3.79
N SER A 338 -5.39 2.59 -3.78
CA SER A 338 -5.57 1.66 -4.92
C SER A 338 -5.00 2.19 -6.25
N GLY A 339 -3.87 2.91 -6.19
CA GLY A 339 -3.19 3.46 -7.37
C GLY A 339 -3.75 4.78 -7.87
N ARG A 340 -4.67 5.42 -7.12
CA ARG A 340 -5.26 6.71 -7.51
C ARG A 340 -4.48 7.92 -7.03
N ARG A 341 -3.66 7.77 -5.99
CA ARG A 341 -2.89 8.86 -5.39
C ARG A 341 -1.44 8.46 -5.23
N ILE A 342 -0.54 9.26 -5.78
CA ILE A 342 0.89 9.01 -5.79
C ILE A 342 1.63 10.17 -5.17
N PHE A 343 2.53 9.86 -4.24
CA PHE A 343 3.41 10.84 -3.61
C PHE A 343 4.82 10.65 -4.13
N VAL A 344 5.47 11.73 -4.54
CA VAL A 344 6.87 11.76 -4.95
C VAL A 344 7.64 12.64 -3.98
N PHE A 345 8.67 12.07 -3.36
CA PHE A 345 9.50 12.73 -2.35
C PHE A 345 10.96 12.79 -2.83
N PRO A 346 11.38 13.90 -3.45
CA PRO A 346 12.80 14.21 -3.58
C PRO A 346 13.45 14.31 -2.20
N GLN A 347 14.59 13.66 -1.98
CA GLN A 347 15.28 13.66 -0.68
C GLN A 347 16.80 13.75 -0.82
N CYS A 348 17.46 14.14 0.27
CA CYS A 348 18.92 14.31 0.32
C CYS A 348 19.59 13.69 1.56
N TYR A 349 18.91 12.80 2.30
CA TYR A 349 19.42 12.31 3.58
C TYR A 349 20.75 11.54 3.45
N ALA A 350 20.89 10.66 2.46
CA ALA A 350 22.12 9.90 2.27
C ALA A 350 23.32 10.80 1.91
N GLU A 351 23.08 11.89 1.17
CA GLU A 351 24.10 12.89 0.86
C GLU A 351 24.51 13.64 2.13
N LYS A 352 23.56 14.17 2.90
CA LYS A 352 23.81 14.82 4.19
C LYS A 352 24.58 13.91 5.16
N GLN A 353 24.23 12.63 5.22
CA GLN A 353 24.96 11.65 6.03
C GLN A 353 26.42 11.51 5.59
N ALA A 354 26.67 11.49 4.28
CA ALA A 354 28.03 11.37 3.76
C ALA A 354 28.86 12.66 3.91
N LEU A 355 28.19 13.82 3.94
CA LEU A 355 28.81 15.13 4.22
C LEU A 355 28.99 15.40 5.72
N GLY A 356 28.45 14.57 6.60
CA GLY A 356 28.54 14.74 8.06
C GLY A 356 27.61 15.82 8.60
N GLU A 357 26.56 16.16 7.86
CA GLU A 357 25.59 17.21 8.20
C GLU A 357 24.47 16.70 9.12
N VAL A 358 24.32 15.38 9.24
CA VAL A 358 23.32 14.75 10.11
C VAL A 358 23.85 14.60 11.52
N SER A 359 23.07 15.02 12.51
CA SER A 359 23.45 14.96 13.92
C SER A 359 23.63 13.53 14.43
N GLN A 360 24.54 13.34 15.39
CA GLN A 360 24.92 12.02 15.90
C GLN A 360 23.73 11.27 16.54
N ASP A 361 22.85 11.97 17.24
CA ASP A 361 21.66 11.40 17.87
C ASP A 361 20.70 10.79 16.83
N LEU A 362 20.53 11.43 15.66
CA LEU A 362 19.74 10.86 14.56
C LEU A 362 20.45 9.67 13.92
N LEU A 363 21.77 9.72 13.74
CA LEU A 363 22.55 8.58 13.24
C LEU A 363 22.46 7.37 14.18
N ASP A 364 22.36 7.60 15.49
CA ASP A 364 22.29 6.56 16.52
C ASP A 364 20.94 5.83 16.54
N THR A 365 19.86 6.45 16.05
CA THR A 365 18.58 5.76 15.79
C THR A 365 18.74 4.66 14.74
N GLN A 366 19.73 4.82 13.86
CA GLN A 366 19.99 3.97 12.70
C GLN A 366 18.81 3.86 11.74
N VAL A 367 17.81 4.75 11.80
CA VAL A 367 16.69 4.72 10.87
C VAL A 367 17.19 5.15 9.49
N ASN A 368 16.85 4.35 8.48
CA ASN A 368 17.07 4.69 7.10
C ASN A 368 15.73 5.14 6.52
N PRO A 369 15.54 6.42 6.24
CA PRO A 369 14.25 6.95 5.81
C PRO A 369 14.00 6.60 4.33
N ALA A 370 13.57 5.37 4.10
CA ALA A 370 13.06 4.92 2.82
C ALA A 370 11.59 5.31 2.68
N VAL A 371 10.94 4.84 1.62
CA VAL A 371 9.54 5.19 1.31
C VAL A 371 8.57 4.94 2.48
N TRP A 372 8.78 3.90 3.28
CA TRP A 372 7.87 3.59 4.39
C TRP A 372 8.00 4.61 5.52
N GLU A 373 9.23 4.90 5.94
CA GLU A 373 9.51 5.87 6.99
C GLU A 373 9.14 7.28 6.56
N ILE A 374 9.50 7.68 5.34
CA ILE A 374 9.20 9.02 4.81
C ILE A 374 7.69 9.27 4.70
N SER A 375 6.91 8.21 4.50
CA SER A 375 5.45 8.27 4.45
C SER A 375 4.80 8.19 5.83
N GLY A 376 5.60 7.94 6.87
CA GLY A 376 5.20 8.01 8.27
C GLY A 376 5.01 6.66 8.99
N HIS A 377 5.47 5.56 8.40
CA HIS A 377 5.65 4.27 9.10
C HIS A 377 7.11 4.09 9.51
N ILE A 378 7.43 4.48 10.75
CA ILE A 378 8.79 4.52 11.28
C ILE A 378 9.18 3.16 11.87
N VAL A 379 10.06 2.45 11.18
CA VAL A 379 10.62 1.17 11.67
C VAL A 379 11.82 1.43 12.57
N LEU A 380 11.59 1.30 13.88
CA LEU A 380 12.56 1.55 14.93
C LEU A 380 13.32 0.28 15.31
N LYS A 381 14.59 0.44 15.67
CA LYS A 381 15.52 -0.69 15.89
C LYS A 381 15.88 -0.91 17.35
N ARG A 382 15.65 0.09 18.20
CA ARG A 382 15.95 0.06 19.63
C ARG A 382 14.66 0.24 20.39
N ARG A 383 14.50 -0.53 21.47
CA ARG A 383 13.33 -0.42 22.35
C ARG A 383 13.17 0.96 22.95
N THR A 384 14.27 1.61 23.33
CA THR A 384 14.28 2.99 23.84
C THR A 384 13.64 3.97 22.85
N ASP A 385 14.03 3.90 21.56
CA ASP A 385 13.48 4.77 20.53
C ASP A 385 11.99 4.53 20.32
N PHE A 386 11.54 3.27 20.44
CA PHE A 386 10.13 2.91 20.32
C PHE A 386 9.30 3.39 21.52
N GLU A 387 9.78 3.20 22.73
CA GLU A 387 9.11 3.64 23.95
C GLU A 387 8.95 5.17 23.97
N GLU A 388 10.02 5.89 23.62
CA GLU A 388 10.07 7.36 23.60
C GLU A 388 9.54 8.00 22.30
N ALA A 389 9.10 7.19 21.33
CA ALA A 389 8.64 7.67 20.03
C ALA A 389 7.53 8.72 20.17
N SER A 390 7.75 9.89 19.58
CA SER A 390 6.84 11.03 19.57
C SER A 390 6.70 11.63 18.16
N GLU A 391 5.63 12.39 17.94
CA GLU A 391 5.45 13.12 16.66
C GLU A 391 6.61 14.09 16.44
N ALA A 392 7.10 14.74 17.49
CA ALA A 392 8.27 15.63 17.43
C ALA A 392 9.56 14.90 17.02
N SER A 393 9.82 13.70 17.55
CA SER A 393 11.00 12.92 17.15
C SER A 393 10.90 12.44 15.70
N ALA A 394 9.72 12.00 15.27
CA ALA A 394 9.48 11.60 13.88
C ALA A 394 9.65 12.79 12.92
N TRP A 395 9.07 13.94 13.27
CA TRP A 395 9.20 15.18 12.51
C TRP A 395 10.66 15.61 12.37
N ARG A 396 11.42 15.59 13.48
CA ARG A 396 12.83 15.95 13.48
C ARG A 396 13.66 15.05 12.57
N LEU A 397 13.46 13.74 12.60
CA LEU A 397 14.14 12.81 11.70
C LEU A 397 13.79 13.10 10.24
N LEU A 398 12.50 13.22 9.93
CA LEU A 398 12.03 13.36 8.54
C LEU A 398 12.36 14.73 7.94
N ALA A 399 12.42 15.79 8.75
CA ALA A 399 12.84 17.12 8.31
C ALA A 399 14.28 17.11 7.77
N GLU A 400 15.16 16.25 8.30
CA GLU A 400 16.52 16.09 7.76
C GLU A 400 16.54 15.44 6.38
N VAL A 401 15.50 14.69 6.04
CA VAL A 401 15.38 13.97 4.77
C VAL A 401 14.97 14.90 3.64
N SER A 402 14.14 15.88 3.98
CA SER A 402 13.59 16.84 3.03
C SER A 402 14.67 17.70 2.38
N LEU A 403 14.44 18.04 1.11
CA LEU A 403 15.11 19.17 0.48
C LEU A 403 14.78 20.47 1.23
N SER A 404 15.69 21.44 1.14
CA SER A 404 15.39 22.84 1.48
C SER A 404 14.24 23.35 0.63
N GLU A 405 13.59 24.44 1.07
CA GLU A 405 12.47 25.03 0.33
C GLU A 405 12.88 25.52 -1.05
N GLU A 406 13.96 26.28 -1.12
CA GLU A 406 14.55 26.77 -2.37
C GLU A 406 14.84 25.62 -3.34
N ARG A 407 15.54 24.58 -2.86
CA ARG A 407 15.88 23.44 -3.70
C ARG A 407 14.66 22.63 -4.13
N PHE A 408 13.64 22.53 -3.28
CA PHE A 408 12.39 21.87 -3.63
C PHE A 408 11.62 22.63 -4.72
N GLU A 409 11.51 23.95 -4.59
CA GLU A 409 10.83 24.78 -5.60
C GLU A 409 11.59 24.79 -6.94
N GLU A 410 12.93 24.77 -6.93
CA GLU A 410 13.76 24.54 -8.14
C GLU A 410 13.44 23.19 -8.80
N VAL A 411 13.51 22.09 -8.02
CA VAL A 411 13.24 20.74 -8.52
C VAL A 411 11.82 20.62 -9.05
N LYS A 412 10.84 21.21 -8.35
CA LYS A 412 9.45 21.27 -8.79
C LYS A 412 9.33 21.98 -10.14
N ALA A 413 9.95 23.15 -10.30
CA ALA A 413 9.90 23.90 -11.56
C ALA A 413 10.46 23.07 -12.73
N CYS A 414 11.59 22.38 -12.53
CA CYS A 414 12.17 21.53 -13.57
C CYS A 414 11.33 20.28 -13.87
N ILE A 415 10.71 19.66 -12.85
CA ILE A 415 9.76 18.56 -13.06
C ILE A 415 8.58 19.05 -13.90
N PHE A 416 8.07 20.26 -13.62
CA PHE A 416 6.94 20.82 -14.35
C PHE A 416 7.29 21.04 -15.83
N GLU A 417 8.46 21.61 -16.10
CA GLU A 417 8.99 21.74 -17.47
C GLU A 417 9.10 20.37 -18.17
N ALA A 418 9.70 19.37 -17.51
CA ALA A 418 9.90 18.04 -18.08
C ALA A 418 8.60 17.25 -18.31
N THR A 419 7.57 17.52 -17.51
CA THR A 419 6.25 16.87 -17.62
C THR A 419 5.29 17.64 -18.53
N GLY A 420 5.69 18.81 -19.05
CA GLY A 420 4.81 19.70 -19.81
C GLY A 420 3.74 20.38 -18.94
N LEU A 421 3.89 20.33 -17.61
CA LEU A 421 3.03 21.03 -16.67
C LEU A 421 3.43 22.51 -16.63
N THR A 422 2.46 23.40 -16.61
CA THR A 422 2.69 24.84 -16.44
C THR A 422 1.77 25.34 -15.33
N GLU A 423 2.36 25.95 -14.31
CA GLU A 423 1.57 26.60 -13.25
C GLU A 423 0.80 27.78 -13.85
N SER A 424 -0.45 27.97 -13.46
CA SER A 424 -1.22 29.16 -13.84
C SER A 424 -1.09 30.24 -12.78
N ASP A 425 -0.93 31.49 -13.21
CA ASP A 425 -0.90 32.68 -12.33
C ASP A 425 -2.27 33.02 -11.72
N GLU A 426 -3.34 32.35 -12.17
CA GLU A 426 -4.69 32.51 -11.62
C GLU A 426 -4.77 31.79 -10.27
N GLU A 427 -4.74 32.55 -9.17
CA GLU A 427 -5.18 32.05 -7.87
C GLU A 427 -6.65 31.62 -8.00
N GLU A 428 -6.96 30.34 -7.79
CA GLU A 428 -8.35 29.89 -7.66
C GLU A 428 -8.97 30.67 -6.50
N GLU A 429 -9.84 31.65 -6.80
CA GLU A 429 -10.66 32.33 -5.80
C GLU A 429 -11.45 31.24 -5.05
N SER A 430 -11.03 30.97 -3.81
CA SER A 430 -11.78 30.14 -2.89
C SER A 430 -13.09 30.85 -2.56
N SER A 431 -14.12 30.60 -3.36
CA SER A 431 -15.50 31.01 -3.06
C SER A 431 -16.13 30.08 -2.03
N GLU A 432 -15.45 29.90 -0.89
CA GLU A 432 -16.09 29.46 0.35
C GLU A 432 -15.92 30.57 1.38
N SER A 433 -16.97 31.38 1.53
CA SER A 433 -17.06 32.38 2.58
C SER A 433 -17.29 31.68 3.94
N PRO A 434 -16.46 31.94 4.96
CA PRO A 434 -16.77 31.56 6.32
C PRO A 434 -17.69 32.64 6.92
N TYR A 435 -18.86 32.21 7.40
CA TYR A 435 -19.87 32.98 8.13
C TYR A 435 -20.69 34.01 7.35
N ALA A 436 -21.93 33.64 7.03
CA ALA A 436 -23.06 34.56 6.99
C ALA A 436 -24.19 34.02 7.87
N SER A 437 -24.29 34.56 9.08
CA SER A 437 -25.46 34.41 9.94
C SER A 437 -26.67 35.06 9.24
N SER A 438 -27.69 34.28 8.90
CA SER A 438 -29.03 34.82 8.68
C SER A 438 -30.02 34.08 9.56
N SER A 439 -30.46 34.80 10.59
CA SER A 439 -31.61 34.48 11.40
C SER A 439 -32.86 34.49 10.52
N SER A 440 -33.47 33.33 10.30
CA SER A 440 -34.89 33.27 9.96
C SER A 440 -35.53 32.15 10.77
N VAL A 441 -36.38 32.57 11.70
CA VAL A 441 -37.16 31.71 12.59
C VAL A 441 -38.28 31.06 11.77
N PRO A 442 -38.39 29.72 11.71
CA PRO A 442 -39.59 29.07 11.24
C PRO A 442 -40.60 29.00 12.40
N ARG A 443 -41.79 29.55 12.16
CA ARG A 443 -42.96 29.42 13.03
C ARG A 443 -43.27 27.95 13.30
N ALA A 444 -43.51 27.65 14.57
CA ALA A 444 -43.98 26.36 15.06
C ALA A 444 -45.31 25.96 14.39
N SER A 445 -45.35 24.76 13.83
CA SER A 445 -46.57 23.95 13.74
C SER A 445 -46.34 22.69 14.59
N SER A 446 -47.16 22.58 15.62
CA SER A 446 -47.24 21.47 16.55
C SER A 446 -47.75 20.22 15.83
N HIS A 447 -46.98 19.13 15.83
CA HIS A 447 -47.47 17.77 16.10
C HIS A 447 -46.27 16.88 16.38
N MET A 448 -46.17 16.44 17.64
CA MET A 448 -45.19 15.49 18.11
C MET A 448 -45.58 14.07 17.69
N SER A 449 -44.59 13.28 17.28
CA SER A 449 -44.54 11.85 17.54
C SER A 449 -43.10 11.50 17.91
N GLU A 450 -42.93 11.04 19.14
CA GLU A 450 -41.67 10.69 19.81
C GLU A 450 -41.01 9.47 19.17
N GLY A 451 -39.67 9.46 19.13
CA GLY A 451 -38.88 8.29 18.76
C GLY A 451 -37.48 8.61 18.22
N CYS A 452 -36.65 9.34 18.97
CA CYS A 452 -35.22 9.46 18.66
C CYS A 452 -34.41 8.81 19.79
N LEU A 453 -33.81 7.66 19.49
CA LEU A 453 -32.88 6.96 20.38
C LEU A 453 -31.49 7.56 20.23
N VAL A 454 -31.02 8.23 21.28
CA VAL A 454 -29.62 8.64 21.44
C VAL A 454 -28.83 7.42 21.92
N LEU A 455 -27.91 6.90 21.10
CA LEU A 455 -26.95 5.88 21.52
C LEU A 455 -25.71 6.58 22.10
N GLN A 456 -25.66 6.69 23.42
CA GLN A 456 -24.42 6.86 24.18
C GLN A 456 -23.88 5.47 24.53
N ALA A 457 -22.73 5.11 23.96
CA ALA A 457 -22.02 3.89 24.35
C ALA A 457 -21.13 4.19 25.57
N PHE A 458 -21.50 3.63 26.73
CA PHE A 458 -20.60 3.42 27.86
C PHE A 458 -20.12 1.98 27.82
N VAL A 459 -18.79 1.79 27.91
CA VAL A 459 -18.17 0.48 28.12
C VAL A 459 -18.01 0.31 29.62
N GLU A 460 -18.70 -0.67 30.21
CA GLU A 460 -18.43 -1.10 31.58
C GLU A 460 -18.26 -2.62 31.62
N GLU A 461 -17.13 -3.05 32.20
CA GLU A 461 -16.75 -4.43 32.38
C GLU A 461 -17.62 -5.14 33.44
N ARG A 462 -17.84 -6.43 33.17
CA ARG A 462 -18.07 -7.58 34.10
C ARG A 462 -19.44 -8.24 33.95
N GLY A 463 -19.37 -9.56 33.78
CA GLY A 463 -20.50 -10.42 33.50
C GLY A 463 -21.55 -10.46 34.60
N HIS A 464 -22.77 -10.82 34.21
CA HIS A 464 -23.65 -11.84 34.78
C HIS A 464 -24.86 -11.95 33.84
N VAL A 465 -25.27 -13.18 33.55
CA VAL A 465 -26.45 -13.48 32.73
C VAL A 465 -27.72 -13.10 33.49
N ALA A 466 -28.62 -12.33 32.86
CA ALA A 466 -29.99 -12.16 33.31
C ALA A 466 -30.94 -12.37 32.13
N VAL A 467 -31.75 -13.44 32.22
CA VAL A 467 -32.88 -13.74 31.34
C VAL A 467 -34.12 -13.11 31.98
N LEU A 468 -34.86 -12.28 31.23
CA LEU A 468 -36.25 -11.93 31.55
C LEU A 468 -37.11 -11.94 30.28
N GLY A 469 -38.27 -12.59 30.41
CA GLY A 469 -39.17 -13.05 29.34
C GLY A 469 -40.15 -12.00 28.78
N THR A 470 -40.65 -12.31 27.58
CA THR A 470 -42.05 -12.65 27.20
C THR A 470 -42.94 -11.47 26.84
N GLY A 471 -43.43 -11.46 25.60
CA GLY A 471 -44.53 -10.61 25.12
C GLY A 471 -44.95 -11.00 23.70
N GLU A 472 -46.25 -11.23 23.52
CA GLU A 472 -46.93 -11.93 22.41
C GLU A 472 -46.93 -11.19 21.06
N VAL A 473 -47.04 -11.97 19.97
CA VAL A 473 -47.23 -11.49 18.59
C VAL A 473 -48.72 -11.52 18.28
N ASP A 474 -49.31 -10.36 17.98
CA ASP A 474 -50.68 -10.27 17.50
C ASP A 474 -50.69 -10.19 15.96
N ALA A 475 -51.29 -11.20 15.35
CA ALA A 475 -51.40 -11.37 13.91
C ALA A 475 -52.76 -10.88 13.42
N GLN A 476 -52.83 -9.70 12.80
CA GLN A 476 -53.98 -9.31 11.96
C GLN A 476 -53.69 -8.06 11.11
N SER A 477 -53.23 -8.26 9.86
CA SER A 477 -53.65 -7.49 8.68
C SER A 477 -53.01 -8.06 7.40
N LEU A 478 -53.49 -9.24 6.99
CA LEU A 478 -53.23 -9.74 5.63
C LEU A 478 -54.29 -9.18 4.68
N ASN A 479 -53.87 -8.43 3.67
CA ASN A 479 -54.61 -8.29 2.42
C ASN A 479 -53.67 -8.61 1.24
N PRO A 480 -54.04 -9.49 0.30
CA PRO A 480 -53.08 -10.15 -0.59
C PRO A 480 -53.07 -9.52 -1.99
N ARG A 481 -51.89 -9.16 -2.51
CA ARG A 481 -51.61 -8.99 -3.96
C ARG A 481 -50.13 -8.66 -4.19
N HIS A 482 -49.31 -9.69 -4.39
CA HIS A 482 -48.42 -9.87 -5.55
C HIS A 482 -47.30 -10.89 -5.25
N SER A 483 -47.22 -11.86 -6.17
CA SER A 483 -46.11 -12.76 -6.52
C SER A 483 -45.27 -13.42 -5.41
N ARG A 484 -45.52 -14.73 -5.28
CA ARG A 484 -44.60 -15.76 -4.79
C ARG A 484 -43.19 -15.60 -5.37
N ARG A 485 -42.25 -15.03 -4.61
CA ARG A 485 -40.81 -15.34 -4.69
C ARG A 485 -40.00 -14.98 -3.44
N ASP A 486 -40.55 -14.23 -2.48
CA ASP A 486 -39.81 -13.79 -1.29
C ASP A 486 -40.20 -14.48 0.04
N ALA A 487 -40.89 -15.63 0.00
CA ALA A 487 -41.28 -16.40 1.20
C ALA A 487 -40.44 -17.67 1.43
N GLN A 488 -39.20 -17.72 0.92
CA GLN A 488 -38.23 -18.79 1.18
C GLN A 488 -36.87 -18.22 1.62
N MET A 489 -36.87 -17.27 2.57
CA MET A 489 -35.65 -16.87 3.28
C MET A 489 -35.86 -16.54 4.77
N ALA A 490 -37.04 -16.85 5.33
CA ALA A 490 -37.38 -16.48 6.71
C ALA A 490 -37.60 -17.67 7.66
N CYS A 491 -37.17 -18.89 7.33
CA CYS A 491 -37.41 -20.06 8.19
C CYS A 491 -36.20 -21.01 8.38
N TRP A 492 -34.97 -20.51 8.23
CA TRP A 492 -33.74 -21.27 8.51
C TRP A 492 -32.77 -20.49 9.40
N LEU A 493 -33.31 -19.81 10.40
CA LEU A 493 -32.58 -19.22 11.53
C LEU A 493 -33.18 -19.72 12.84
N GLN A 494 -33.20 -21.03 13.00
CA GLN A 494 -33.34 -21.68 14.30
C GLN A 494 -32.88 -23.12 14.14
N PHE A 495 -32.03 -23.59 15.06
CA PHE A 495 -31.37 -24.90 15.12
C PHE A 495 -30.02 -25.03 14.39
N GLY A 496 -28.98 -24.55 15.07
CA GLY A 496 -27.59 -24.91 14.83
C GLY A 496 -26.86 -25.21 16.13
N CYS A 497 -27.28 -26.25 16.86
CA CYS A 497 -26.42 -26.86 17.88
C CYS A 497 -26.76 -28.36 17.99
N TRP A 498 -25.93 -29.19 17.37
CA TRP A 498 -25.86 -30.62 17.69
C TRP A 498 -24.83 -30.77 18.81
N THR A 499 -25.31 -30.96 20.03
CA THR A 499 -24.53 -31.58 21.10
C THR A 499 -25.20 -32.90 21.45
N CYS A 500 -24.50 -34.01 21.21
CA CYS A 500 -24.93 -35.33 21.64
C CYS A 500 -25.03 -35.37 23.17
N ILE A 501 -26.26 -35.40 23.68
CA ILE A 501 -26.55 -35.79 25.06
C ILE A 501 -27.62 -36.89 24.99
N GLN A 502 -27.19 -38.13 25.19
CA GLN A 502 -28.09 -39.25 25.49
C GLN A 502 -28.69 -39.03 26.88
N ILE A 503 -30.01 -38.86 26.97
CA ILE A 503 -30.75 -39.07 28.22
C ILE A 503 -31.99 -39.90 27.93
N LEU A 504 -32.09 -40.98 28.71
CA LEU A 504 -33.07 -42.05 28.72
C LEU A 504 -34.49 -41.51 28.98
N ALA A 505 -35.46 -42.02 28.23
CA ALA A 505 -36.89 -41.83 28.51
C ALA A 505 -37.36 -42.76 29.65
N PRO A 506 -38.15 -42.28 30.61
CA PRO A 506 -39.05 -43.12 31.38
C PRO A 506 -40.43 -43.18 30.71
N SER A 507 -40.93 -44.41 30.64
CA SER A 507 -42.28 -44.83 30.23
C SER A 507 -43.41 -44.19 31.02
N GLN A 508 -44.57 -43.98 30.37
CA GLN A 508 -45.96 -44.18 30.82
C GLN A 508 -46.87 -43.34 29.90
N ALA A 509 -48.02 -43.78 29.38
CA ALA A 509 -48.76 -45.04 29.36
C ALA A 509 -49.61 -45.03 28.07
#